data_AF-A0A9N8ZMG5-F1
#
_entry.id   AF-A0A9N8ZMG5-F1
#
_cell.length_a   1.000
_cell.length_b   1.000
_cell.length_c   1.000
_cell.angle_alpha   90.00
_cell.angle_beta   90.00
_cell.angle_gamma   90.00
#
_symmetry.space_group_name_H-M   'P 1'
#
loop_
_entity.id
_entity.type
_entity.pdbx_description
1 polymer ?
#
loop_
_entity_poly.entity_id
_entity_poly.type
_entity_poly.pdbx_seq_one_letter_code
_entity_poly.pdbx_strand_id
1 'polypeptide(L)'
;MADSEYDSRTNIFADSRTYYSTGNHSLTDSNVRQYRSFAMSKTSSPKAGTGEKDVRKRRASHDEKTNRPRKFIIDVEETKRILLEQEDTNGDSQITIQDLGPKTLTVGTASSGGHRKFEIRGTYMLSNLLQELALAEGYGRKHVVLDEARLNENPVDRLSRMIKNLFWDGLTRKIDAEGLEVICADPKNRTADHSPRIYIPHGEDEIYEYYKGVAETRPHLKLEVEKLPKDITPEYVKSINDRPGILSLAMQKTIDDKGNVTFKGVPFVVPGGRFNEMYGWDS
;
A
#
# COMPACT_ATOMS: atom_id res chain seq x y z
N MET A 1 36.92 -20.71 -7.03
CA MET A 1 35.88 -21.73 -7.25
C MET A 1 35.25 -22.02 -5.89
N ALA A 2 34.47 -21.05 -5.38
CA ALA A 2 33.75 -21.08 -4.12
C ALA A 2 33.01 -19.73 -4.03
N ASP A 3 31.96 -19.55 -4.84
CA ASP A 3 31.08 -18.37 -4.81
C ASP A 3 29.82 -18.62 -5.67
N SER A 4 29.26 -19.84 -5.63
CA SER A 4 28.09 -20.21 -6.44
C SER A 4 26.97 -20.88 -5.66
N GLU A 5 26.97 -20.81 -4.33
CA GLU A 5 25.89 -21.33 -3.49
C GLU A 5 25.46 -20.27 -2.48
N TYR A 6 24.68 -19.27 -2.89
CA TYR A 6 23.73 -18.53 -2.02
C TYR A 6 22.91 -17.50 -2.83
N ASP A 7 22.08 -17.97 -3.78
CA ASP A 7 20.94 -17.17 -4.29
C ASP A 7 19.74 -18.07 -4.61
N SER A 8 19.53 -19.10 -3.79
CA SER A 8 18.34 -19.95 -3.89
C SER A 8 17.21 -19.37 -3.03
N ARG A 9 16.19 -18.81 -3.72
CA ARG A 9 14.78 -18.65 -3.30
C ARG A 9 14.28 -17.30 -2.77
N THR A 10 14.84 -16.17 -3.18
CA THR A 10 14.09 -14.90 -3.05
C THR A 10 13.25 -14.70 -4.30
N ASN A 11 11.94 -14.93 -4.21
CA ASN A 11 11.02 -14.68 -5.32
C ASN A 11 10.93 -13.16 -5.56
N ILE A 12 11.56 -12.69 -6.65
CA ILE A 12 11.60 -11.27 -7.05
C ILE A 12 10.18 -10.69 -7.19
N PHE A 13 9.24 -11.53 -7.61
CA PHE A 13 7.83 -11.20 -7.82
C PHE A 13 6.95 -11.67 -6.66
N ALA A 14 7.53 -11.86 -5.47
CA ALA A 14 6.73 -12.06 -4.27
C ALA A 14 5.79 -10.86 -4.04
N ASP A 15 4.72 -11.10 -3.28
CA ASP A 15 3.87 -10.03 -2.79
C ASP A 15 4.71 -8.98 -2.03
N SER A 16 4.22 -7.74 -2.01
CA SER A 16 4.99 -6.61 -1.46
C SER A 16 5.33 -6.80 0.01
N ARG A 17 4.43 -7.43 0.79
CA ARG A 17 4.70 -7.74 2.19
C ARG A 17 5.89 -8.66 2.31
N THR A 18 5.91 -9.80 1.62
CA THR A 18 7.03 -10.74 1.63
C THR A 18 8.31 -10.07 1.12
N TYR A 19 8.25 -9.37 -0.01
CA TYR A 19 9.42 -8.75 -0.64
C TYR A 19 10.09 -7.69 0.26
N TYR A 20 9.30 -6.85 0.95
CA TYR A 20 9.82 -5.83 1.84
C TYR A 20 9.96 -6.26 3.30
N SER A 21 9.52 -7.47 3.68
CA SER A 21 9.65 -7.98 5.06
C SER A 21 10.70 -9.07 5.24
N THR A 22 11.12 -9.73 4.17
CA THR A 22 12.01 -10.89 4.26
C THR A 22 13.31 -10.71 3.48
N GLY A 23 14.38 -11.36 3.95
CA GLY A 23 15.65 -11.47 3.24
C GLY A 23 16.46 -10.18 3.10
N ASN A 24 17.36 -10.17 2.12
CA ASN A 24 18.33 -9.09 1.86
C ASN A 24 17.72 -7.82 1.24
N HIS A 25 16.42 -7.84 0.90
CA HIS A 25 15.69 -6.69 0.36
C HIS A 25 15.31 -5.68 1.45
N SER A 26 15.16 -6.15 2.69
CA SER A 26 15.01 -5.32 3.89
C SER A 26 16.39 -5.09 4.52
N LEU A 27 16.97 -3.91 4.30
CA LEU A 27 18.18 -3.51 5.01
C LEU A 27 17.82 -3.12 6.45
N THR A 28 18.01 -4.04 7.40
CA THR A 28 17.94 -3.73 8.83
C THR A 28 19.17 -2.95 9.28
N ASP A 29 19.04 -2.17 10.36
CA ASP A 29 20.06 -1.23 10.86
C ASP A 29 21.48 -1.83 11.05
N SER A 30 21.60 -3.14 11.23
CA SER A 30 22.86 -3.89 11.30
C SER A 30 23.53 -4.09 9.94
N ASN A 31 22.79 -4.47 8.90
CA ASN A 31 23.29 -4.56 7.51
C ASN A 31 23.55 -3.18 6.93
N VAL A 32 22.78 -2.18 7.39
CA VAL A 32 22.98 -0.79 7.01
C VAL A 32 24.38 -0.32 7.40
N ARG A 33 25.06 -0.77 8.47
CA ARG A 33 26.42 -0.28 8.84
C ARG A 33 27.48 -0.46 7.75
N GLN A 34 27.41 -1.52 6.93
CA GLN A 34 28.30 -1.69 5.76
C GLN A 34 27.99 -0.69 4.63
N TYR A 35 26.75 -0.18 4.56
CA TYR A 35 26.28 0.78 3.57
C TYR A 35 26.11 2.23 4.12
N ARG A 36 26.11 2.43 5.45
CA ARG A 36 25.87 3.70 6.19
C ARG A 36 27.08 4.61 6.20
N SER A 37 28.28 4.03 6.06
CA SER A 37 29.51 4.80 5.84
C SER A 37 29.41 5.73 4.62
N PHE A 38 28.40 5.56 3.74
CA PHE A 38 28.18 6.38 2.56
C PHE A 38 27.04 7.40 2.62
N ALA A 39 26.00 7.24 3.46
CA ALA A 39 25.00 8.31 3.62
C ALA A 39 25.61 9.59 4.25
N MET A 40 26.70 9.44 5.02
CA MET A 40 27.47 10.56 5.58
C MET A 40 28.65 11.01 4.71
N SER A 41 28.94 10.33 3.59
CA SER A 41 29.87 10.84 2.58
C SER A 41 29.15 11.93 1.81
N LYS A 42 29.16 13.14 2.39
CA LYS A 42 28.75 14.40 1.78
C LYS A 42 28.92 14.33 0.26
N THR A 43 27.82 14.59 -0.45
CA THR A 43 27.84 15.25 -1.75
C THR A 43 29.09 16.11 -1.85
N SER A 44 30.02 15.71 -2.74
CA SER A 44 31.10 16.59 -3.15
C SER A 44 30.49 17.96 -3.44
N SER A 45 30.88 18.95 -2.66
CA SER A 45 30.41 20.32 -2.80
C SER A 45 30.45 20.72 -4.27
N PRO A 46 29.35 21.21 -4.88
CA PRO A 46 29.47 21.78 -6.20
C PRO A 46 30.36 23.01 -6.04
N LYS A 47 31.55 22.98 -6.67
CA LYS A 47 32.30 24.21 -6.94
C LYS A 47 31.30 25.18 -7.55
N ALA A 48 31.14 26.35 -6.95
CA ALA A 48 30.34 27.43 -7.47
C ALA A 48 30.83 27.79 -8.88
N GLY A 49 30.18 27.20 -9.87
CA GLY A 49 30.28 27.54 -11.28
C GLY A 49 28.87 27.82 -11.74
N THR A 50 28.64 29.04 -12.19
CA THR A 50 27.42 29.45 -12.88
C THR A 50 27.26 28.57 -14.13
N GLY A 51 26.42 27.54 -14.05
CA GLY A 51 26.14 26.63 -15.14
C GLY A 51 24.74 26.06 -14.94
N GLU A 52 23.92 26.08 -15.99
CA GLU A 52 22.62 25.43 -16.04
C GLU A 52 22.69 24.03 -15.42
N LYS A 53 21.61 23.62 -14.72
CA LYS A 53 21.47 22.23 -14.27
C LYS A 53 21.61 21.32 -15.49
N ASP A 54 22.76 20.69 -15.65
CA ASP A 54 23.08 19.80 -16.76
C ASP A 54 22.29 18.50 -16.61
N VAL A 55 21.02 18.55 -16.97
CA VAL A 55 20.13 17.40 -17.02
C VAL A 55 20.61 16.52 -18.17
N ARG A 56 21.30 15.43 -17.83
CA ARG A 56 21.82 14.48 -18.82
C ARG A 56 20.67 13.98 -19.70
N LYS A 57 20.76 14.25 -21.00
CA LYS A 57 19.78 13.77 -21.98
C LYS A 57 19.80 12.24 -22.05
N ARG A 58 18.61 11.63 -22.03
CA ARG A 58 18.40 10.19 -22.18
C ARG A 58 19.15 9.63 -23.39
N ARG A 59 19.95 8.60 -23.17
CA ARG A 59 20.62 7.85 -24.27
C ARG A 59 19.68 6.79 -24.84
N ALA A 60 19.54 6.77 -26.17
CA ALA A 60 18.73 5.81 -26.93
C ALA A 60 19.51 4.53 -27.35
N SER A 61 20.80 4.44 -27.05
CA SER A 61 21.61 3.26 -27.36
C SER A 61 21.24 2.07 -26.48
N HIS A 62 21.38 0.85 -27.04
CA HIS A 62 21.32 -0.38 -26.26
C HIS A 62 22.47 -0.43 -25.25
N ASP A 63 22.15 -0.82 -24.01
CA ASP A 63 23.17 -1.14 -23.03
C ASP A 63 23.69 -2.56 -23.24
N GLU A 64 24.89 -2.81 -22.74
CA GLU A 64 25.44 -4.14 -22.62
C GLU A 64 24.50 -5.01 -21.77
N LYS A 65 24.02 -6.12 -22.36
CA LYS A 65 23.21 -7.12 -21.66
C LYS A 65 24.13 -7.86 -20.67
N THR A 66 24.14 -7.42 -19.42
CA THR A 66 24.84 -8.14 -18.35
C THR A 66 24.13 -9.45 -18.03
N ASN A 67 24.88 -10.56 -17.96
CA ASN A 67 24.37 -11.89 -17.59
C ASN A 67 23.84 -11.99 -16.14
N ARG A 68 24.01 -10.96 -15.30
CA ARG A 68 23.52 -10.94 -13.91
C ARG A 68 22.40 -9.91 -13.76
N PRO A 69 21.27 -10.27 -13.13
CA PRO A 69 20.20 -9.32 -12.83
C PRO A 69 20.74 -8.24 -11.88
N ARG A 70 20.51 -6.97 -12.22
CA ARG A 70 21.02 -5.86 -11.41
C ARG A 70 20.12 -5.63 -10.21
N LYS A 71 20.74 -5.23 -9.09
CA LYS A 71 20.06 -4.82 -7.87
C LYS A 71 20.51 -3.40 -7.52
N PHE A 72 19.59 -2.58 -7.03
CA PHE A 72 19.82 -1.19 -6.66
C PHE A 72 19.72 -1.02 -5.15
N ILE A 73 20.61 -0.23 -4.56
CA ILE A 73 20.49 0.21 -3.18
C ILE A 73 19.85 1.59 -3.16
N ILE A 74 18.76 1.72 -2.42
CA ILE A 74 17.87 2.88 -2.51
C ILE A 74 17.57 3.40 -1.11
N ASP A 75 17.81 4.70 -0.90
CA ASP A 75 17.21 5.47 0.19
C ASP A 75 15.80 5.85 -0.27
N VAL A 76 14.78 5.35 0.43
CA VAL A 76 13.38 5.39 -0.04
C VAL A 76 12.87 6.82 -0.11
N GLU A 77 13.08 7.60 0.95
CA GLU A 77 12.54 8.96 1.07
C GLU A 77 13.26 9.91 0.10
N GLU A 78 14.59 9.90 0.10
CA GLU A 78 15.38 10.80 -0.74
C GLU A 78 15.21 10.48 -2.23
N THR A 79 15.18 9.18 -2.59
CA THR A 79 14.97 8.79 -3.99
C THR A 79 13.56 9.15 -4.46
N LYS A 80 12.54 8.98 -3.61
CA LYS A 80 11.15 9.39 -3.94
C LYS A 80 11.06 10.90 -4.14
N ARG A 81 11.69 11.69 -3.27
CA ARG A 81 11.74 13.16 -3.39
C ARG A 81 12.39 13.59 -4.70
N ILE A 82 13.60 13.10 -5.00
CA ILE A 82 14.32 13.44 -6.25
C ILE A 82 13.51 13.02 -7.48
N LEU A 83 12.93 11.82 -7.44
CA LEU A 83 12.17 11.27 -8.56
C LEU A 83 10.93 12.14 -8.87
N LEU A 84 10.17 12.54 -7.84
CA LEU A 84 9.01 13.42 -8.01
C LEU A 84 9.43 14.82 -8.47
N GLU A 85 10.42 15.44 -7.83
CA GLU A 85 10.94 16.77 -8.22
C GLU A 85 11.40 16.84 -9.69
N GLN A 86 11.83 15.71 -10.25
CA GLN A 86 12.39 15.63 -11.58
C GLN A 86 11.37 15.17 -12.65
N GLU A 87 10.51 14.21 -12.31
CA GLU A 87 9.66 13.51 -13.29
C GLU A 87 8.17 13.82 -13.15
N ASP A 88 7.69 14.30 -12.00
CA ASP A 88 6.30 14.72 -11.80
C ASP A 88 6.19 16.23 -12.08
N THR A 89 5.71 16.56 -13.28
CA THR A 89 5.70 17.95 -13.78
C THR A 89 4.41 18.71 -13.46
N ASN A 90 3.37 18.00 -13.03
CA ASN A 90 2.06 18.58 -12.71
C ASN A 90 1.71 18.51 -11.21
N GLY A 91 2.54 17.85 -10.40
CA GLY A 91 2.40 17.73 -8.94
C GLY A 91 1.33 16.73 -8.49
N ASP A 92 0.91 15.80 -9.35
CA ASP A 92 -0.15 14.83 -9.04
C ASP A 92 0.37 13.54 -8.37
N SER A 93 1.68 13.48 -8.06
CA SER A 93 2.38 12.33 -7.50
C SER A 93 2.34 11.08 -8.38
N GLN A 94 2.27 11.26 -9.71
CA GLN A 94 2.36 10.21 -10.70
C GLN A 94 3.46 10.51 -11.71
N ILE A 95 3.89 9.46 -12.42
CA ILE A 95 4.84 9.59 -13.54
C ILE A 95 4.20 8.96 -14.75
N THR A 96 3.85 9.79 -15.71
CA THR A 96 3.11 9.43 -16.91
C THR A 96 3.88 9.82 -18.17
N ILE A 97 3.30 9.49 -19.33
CA ILE A 97 3.83 9.91 -20.63
C ILE A 97 3.62 11.41 -20.89
N GLN A 98 2.71 12.06 -20.15
CA GLN A 98 2.42 13.48 -20.29
C GLN A 98 3.47 14.34 -19.58
N ASP A 99 4.15 13.77 -18.58
CA ASP A 99 5.20 14.47 -17.88
C ASP A 99 6.40 14.77 -18.78
N LEU A 100 6.98 15.96 -18.61
CA LEU A 100 8.09 16.45 -19.44
C LEU A 100 9.48 16.28 -18.80
N GLY A 101 9.58 15.52 -17.71
CA GLY A 101 10.85 15.16 -17.09
C GLY A 101 11.81 14.43 -18.05
N PRO A 102 13.10 14.32 -17.70
CA PRO A 102 14.14 13.77 -18.57
C PRO A 102 13.99 12.25 -18.84
N LYS A 103 13.08 11.57 -18.14
CA LYS A 103 12.81 10.13 -18.25
C LYS A 103 14.03 9.29 -17.90
N THR A 104 14.88 9.78 -17.00
CA THR A 104 16.03 9.05 -16.51
C THR A 104 16.34 9.35 -15.06
N LEU A 105 16.66 8.34 -14.25
CA LEU A 105 17.13 8.54 -12.88
C LEU A 105 18.36 7.67 -12.63
N THR A 106 19.38 8.26 -12.02
CA THR A 106 20.63 7.56 -11.70
C THR A 106 20.59 7.04 -10.27
N VAL A 107 20.66 5.71 -10.10
CA VAL A 107 20.61 5.03 -8.79
C VAL A 107 21.88 4.21 -8.51
N GLY A 108 22.20 3.97 -7.24
CA GLY A 108 23.37 3.18 -6.85
C GLY A 108 23.15 1.67 -7.04
N THR A 109 24.15 0.96 -7.56
CA THR A 109 24.09 -0.51 -7.71
C THR A 109 24.52 -1.23 -6.43
N ALA A 110 23.73 -2.22 -5.98
CA ALA A 110 23.99 -2.94 -4.74
C ALA A 110 25.29 -3.76 -4.77
N SER A 111 25.66 -4.33 -5.92
CA SER A 111 26.92 -5.08 -6.10
C SER A 111 28.18 -4.24 -5.88
N SER A 112 28.04 -2.91 -5.95
CA SER A 112 29.13 -1.97 -5.70
C SER A 112 28.95 -1.22 -4.38
N GLY A 113 28.00 -1.62 -3.53
CA GLY A 113 27.62 -0.86 -2.33
C GLY A 113 27.15 0.56 -2.62
N GLY A 114 26.64 0.83 -3.83
CA GLY A 114 26.19 2.16 -4.24
C GLY A 114 27.24 3.01 -4.97
N HIS A 115 28.51 2.58 -5.05
CA HIS A 115 29.58 3.33 -5.70
C HIS A 115 29.39 3.52 -7.20
N ARG A 116 29.09 2.41 -7.89
CA ARG A 116 28.76 2.44 -9.31
C ARG A 116 27.28 2.74 -9.43
N LYS A 117 26.98 3.77 -10.21
CA LYS A 117 25.61 4.18 -10.49
C LYS A 117 25.13 3.60 -11.82
N PHE A 118 23.82 3.41 -11.92
CA PHE A 118 23.15 2.95 -13.13
C PHE A 118 21.95 3.84 -13.43
N GLU A 119 21.67 4.05 -14.71
CA GLU A 119 20.60 4.92 -15.18
C GLU A 119 19.33 4.09 -15.46
N ILE A 120 18.30 4.24 -14.63
CA ILE A 120 16.95 3.75 -14.92
C ILE A 120 16.35 4.69 -15.96
N ARG A 121 15.82 4.14 -17.05
CA ARG A 121 15.37 4.91 -18.21
C ARG A 121 13.93 4.58 -18.58
N GLY A 122 13.23 5.61 -19.04
CA GLY A 122 11.88 5.51 -19.56
C GLY A 122 10.80 5.64 -18.50
N THR A 123 9.66 6.21 -18.92
CA THR A 123 8.49 6.47 -18.07
C THR A 123 8.04 5.25 -17.29
N TYR A 124 7.99 4.07 -17.91
CA TYR A 124 7.45 2.87 -17.28
C TYR A 124 8.28 2.40 -16.08
N MET A 125 9.61 2.25 -16.24
CA MET A 125 10.46 1.81 -15.13
C MET A 125 10.53 2.86 -14.00
N LEU A 126 10.46 4.15 -14.34
CA LEU A 126 10.44 5.24 -13.35
C LEU A 126 9.11 5.29 -12.59
N SER A 127 7.98 5.09 -13.28
CA SER A 127 6.66 4.95 -12.66
C SER A 127 6.60 3.72 -11.76
N ASN A 128 7.15 2.59 -12.19
CA ASN A 128 7.28 1.40 -11.35
C ASN A 128 8.18 1.66 -10.14
N LEU A 129 9.30 2.37 -10.31
CA LEU A 129 10.16 2.75 -9.19
C LEU A 129 9.39 3.59 -8.16
N LEU A 130 8.62 4.58 -8.61
CA LEU A 130 7.79 5.39 -7.72
C LEU A 130 6.79 4.52 -6.92
N GLN A 131 6.15 3.55 -7.59
CA GLN A 131 5.22 2.62 -6.93
C GLN A 131 5.93 1.71 -5.91
N GLU A 132 7.10 1.15 -6.25
CA GLU A 132 7.88 0.31 -5.33
C GLU A 132 8.39 1.12 -4.12
N LEU A 133 8.75 2.40 -4.32
CA LEU A 133 9.11 3.32 -3.25
C LEU A 133 7.94 3.59 -2.30
N ALA A 134 6.74 3.84 -2.84
CA ALA A 134 5.53 4.04 -2.05
C ALA A 134 5.15 2.77 -1.25
N LEU A 135 5.31 1.59 -1.85
CA LEU A 135 5.09 0.32 -1.15
C LEU A 135 6.11 0.13 -0.01
N ALA A 136 7.40 0.35 -0.29
CA ALA A 136 8.46 0.23 0.72
C ALA A 136 8.23 1.18 1.91
N GLU A 137 7.86 2.43 1.63
CA GLU A 137 7.49 3.44 2.63
C GLU A 137 6.27 2.98 3.46
N GLY A 138 5.24 2.42 2.83
CA GLY A 138 4.07 1.86 3.51
C GLY A 138 4.39 0.71 4.47
N TYR A 139 5.47 -0.05 4.23
CA TYR A 139 6.01 -1.04 5.16
C TYR A 139 7.06 -0.46 6.14
N GLY A 140 7.20 0.86 6.21
CA GLY A 140 8.12 1.57 7.11
C GLY A 140 9.60 1.42 6.76
N ARG A 141 9.94 1.14 5.49
CA ARG A 141 11.32 0.94 5.06
C ARG A 141 11.97 2.26 4.66
N LYS A 142 13.11 2.56 5.29
CA LYS A 142 13.97 3.71 4.93
C LYS A 142 14.96 3.38 3.82
N HIS A 143 15.46 2.15 3.79
CA HIS A 143 16.43 1.68 2.81
C HIS A 143 16.01 0.31 2.28
N VAL A 144 16.13 0.11 0.97
CA VAL A 144 15.78 -1.17 0.31
C VAL A 144 16.83 -1.57 -0.73
N VAL A 145 16.95 -2.88 -0.95
CA VAL A 145 17.62 -3.42 -2.14
C VAL A 145 16.57 -3.86 -3.13
N LEU A 146 16.50 -3.20 -4.28
CA LEU A 146 15.46 -3.41 -5.29
C LEU A 146 16.03 -4.09 -6.53
N ASP A 147 15.38 -5.16 -7.01
CA ASP A 147 15.77 -5.83 -8.24
C ASP A 147 15.29 -5.05 -9.48
N GLU A 148 16.17 -4.88 -10.46
CA GLU A 148 15.83 -4.29 -11.76
C GLU A 148 14.70 -5.06 -12.45
N ALA A 149 14.67 -6.39 -12.26
CA ALA A 149 13.65 -7.29 -12.78
C ALA A 149 12.22 -6.94 -12.33
N ARG A 150 12.08 -6.34 -11.13
CA ARG A 150 10.78 -5.90 -10.59
C ARG A 150 10.33 -4.57 -11.20
N LEU A 151 11.28 -3.73 -11.64
CA LEU A 151 11.02 -2.46 -12.32
C LEU A 151 10.73 -2.63 -13.81
N ASN A 152 11.36 -3.60 -14.47
CA ASN A 152 11.18 -3.88 -15.89
C ASN A 152 10.20 -5.03 -16.19
N GLU A 153 9.42 -5.45 -15.20
CA GLU A 153 8.42 -6.50 -15.32
C GLU A 153 7.44 -6.20 -16.46
N ASN A 154 7.00 -7.24 -17.17
CA ASN A 154 5.99 -7.10 -18.20
C ASN A 154 4.72 -6.44 -17.61
N PRO A 155 4.12 -5.42 -18.26
CA PRO A 155 2.98 -4.69 -17.69
C PRO A 155 1.74 -5.56 -17.47
N VAL A 156 1.51 -6.60 -18.29
CA VAL A 156 0.40 -7.54 -18.13
C VAL A 156 0.63 -8.41 -16.90
N ASP A 157 1.83 -8.97 -16.76
CA ASP A 157 2.19 -9.80 -15.61
C ASP A 157 2.15 -8.99 -14.31
N ARG A 158 2.70 -7.76 -14.36
CA ARG A 158 2.70 -6.82 -13.23
C ARG A 158 1.28 -6.48 -12.78
N LEU A 159 0.39 -6.11 -13.71
CA LEU A 159 -0.99 -5.79 -13.38
C LEU A 159 -1.71 -7.01 -12.79
N SER A 160 -1.56 -8.20 -13.41
CA SER A 160 -2.14 -9.44 -12.90
C SER A 160 -1.66 -9.75 -11.48
N ARG A 161 -0.36 -9.59 -11.23
CA ARG A 161 0.26 -9.78 -9.91
C ARG A 161 -0.25 -8.78 -8.88
N MET A 162 -0.37 -7.50 -9.24
CA MET A 162 -0.90 -6.46 -8.35
C MET A 162 -2.36 -6.70 -8.00
N ILE A 163 -3.19 -7.11 -8.96
CA ILE A 163 -4.59 -7.47 -8.69
C ILE A 163 -4.64 -8.61 -7.65
N LYS A 164 -3.90 -9.70 -7.90
CA LYS A 164 -3.92 -10.90 -7.06
C LYS A 164 -3.37 -10.67 -5.65
N ASN A 165 -2.29 -9.90 -5.52
CA ASN A 165 -1.49 -9.86 -4.30
C ASN A 165 -1.55 -8.52 -3.55
N LEU A 166 -2.29 -7.53 -4.06
CA LEU A 166 -2.38 -6.21 -3.46
C LEU A 166 -3.79 -5.63 -3.51
N PHE A 167 -4.44 -5.62 -4.67
CA PHE A 167 -5.72 -4.91 -4.82
C PHE A 167 -6.84 -5.58 -4.05
N TRP A 168 -6.95 -6.93 -4.08
CA TRP A 168 -8.00 -7.61 -3.33
C TRP A 168 -7.91 -7.38 -1.83
N ASP A 169 -6.71 -7.40 -1.25
CA ASP A 169 -6.53 -7.09 0.17
C ASP A 169 -6.98 -5.66 0.49
N GLY A 170 -6.65 -4.69 -0.37
CA GLY A 170 -7.07 -3.30 -0.23
C GLY A 170 -8.57 -3.06 -0.43
N LEU A 171 -9.26 -3.97 -1.11
CA LEU A 171 -10.72 -3.94 -1.35
C LEU A 171 -11.50 -4.86 -0.40
N THR A 172 -10.84 -5.64 0.43
CA THR A 172 -11.53 -6.53 1.38
C THR A 172 -11.97 -5.74 2.62
N ARG A 173 -13.22 -5.93 3.02
CA ARG A 173 -13.81 -5.35 4.22
C ARG A 173 -14.44 -6.44 5.08
N LYS A 174 -14.60 -6.13 6.37
CA LYS A 174 -15.34 -6.91 7.35
C LYS A 174 -16.10 -5.92 8.22
N ILE A 175 -17.27 -6.30 8.73
CA ILE A 175 -18.05 -5.49 9.68
C ILE A 175 -17.87 -6.09 11.09
N ASP A 176 -16.63 -6.39 11.47
CA ASP A 176 -16.27 -6.69 12.85
C ASP A 176 -15.84 -5.42 13.60
N ALA A 177 -15.64 -5.59 14.90
CA ALA A 177 -14.85 -4.75 15.79
C ALA A 177 -13.77 -3.89 15.09
N GLU A 178 -12.82 -4.52 14.38
CA GLU A 178 -11.70 -3.83 13.73
C GLU A 178 -12.12 -3.12 12.44
N GLY A 179 -13.03 -3.73 11.66
CA GLY A 179 -13.59 -3.11 10.47
C GLY A 179 -14.32 -1.81 10.76
N LEU A 180 -15.07 -1.75 11.88
CA LEU A 180 -15.80 -0.55 12.29
C LEU A 180 -14.88 0.63 12.61
N GLU A 181 -13.65 0.41 13.07
CA GLU A 181 -12.66 1.49 13.25
C GLU A 181 -12.39 2.23 11.93
N VAL A 182 -12.30 1.48 10.82
CA VAL A 182 -12.06 2.04 9.49
C VAL A 182 -13.33 2.67 8.94
N ILE A 183 -14.47 2.01 9.11
CA ILE A 183 -15.76 2.46 8.56
C ILE A 183 -16.22 3.76 9.24
N CYS A 184 -16.15 3.83 10.56
CA CYS A 184 -16.62 4.99 11.34
C CYS A 184 -15.69 6.21 11.21
N ALA A 185 -14.41 6.02 10.87
CA ALA A 185 -13.48 7.12 10.64
C ALA A 185 -13.66 7.82 9.28
N ASP A 186 -14.43 7.22 8.35
CA ASP A 186 -14.59 7.72 7.00
C ASP A 186 -15.57 8.92 6.95
N PRO A 187 -15.14 10.12 6.50
CA PRO A 187 -15.93 11.37 6.57
C PRO A 187 -17.10 11.45 5.55
N LYS A 188 -17.64 10.33 5.08
CA LYS A 188 -18.70 10.29 4.05
C LYS A 188 -20.05 10.84 4.49
N ASN A 189 -20.30 10.96 5.79
CA ASN A 189 -21.61 11.40 6.31
C ASN A 189 -21.79 12.92 6.17
N ARG A 190 -22.58 13.31 5.16
CA ARG A 190 -23.05 14.68 4.91
C ARG A 190 -24.42 14.99 5.54
N THR A 191 -24.99 14.06 6.30
CA THR A 191 -26.28 14.20 7.01
C THR A 191 -26.13 14.95 8.33
N ALA A 192 -27.25 15.51 8.83
CA ALA A 192 -27.28 16.23 10.10
C ALA A 192 -26.99 15.33 11.32
N ASP A 193 -27.37 14.06 11.24
CA ASP A 193 -26.91 13.02 12.17
C ASP A 193 -25.58 12.45 11.65
N HIS A 194 -24.55 12.60 12.49
CA HIS A 194 -23.19 12.16 12.22
C HIS A 194 -22.79 10.92 13.05
N SER A 195 -23.68 10.42 13.92
CA SER A 195 -23.38 9.23 14.73
C SER A 195 -23.24 8.00 13.83
N PRO A 196 -22.11 7.28 13.88
CA PRO A 196 -22.00 5.98 13.23
C PRO A 196 -23.03 5.02 13.85
N ARG A 197 -23.91 4.46 13.00
CA ARG A 197 -25.00 3.58 13.45
C ARG A 197 -24.95 2.25 12.70
N ILE A 198 -25.23 1.16 13.41
CA ILE A 198 -25.40 -0.17 12.84
C ILE A 198 -26.78 -0.75 13.19
N TYR A 199 -27.46 -1.28 12.17
CA TYR A 199 -28.76 -1.91 12.27
C TYR A 199 -28.66 -3.44 12.27
N ILE A 200 -29.27 -4.07 13.26
CA ILE A 200 -29.24 -5.52 13.49
C ILE A 200 -30.62 -6.11 13.22
N PRO A 201 -30.75 -7.14 12.37
CA PRO A 201 -32.02 -7.82 12.13
C PRO A 201 -32.71 -8.28 13.42
N HIS A 202 -34.04 -8.26 13.40
CA HIS A 202 -34.83 -8.83 14.50
C HIS A 202 -34.54 -10.33 14.66
N GLY A 203 -34.25 -10.76 15.89
CA GLY A 203 -33.95 -12.16 16.22
C GLY A 203 -32.46 -12.50 16.27
N GLU A 204 -31.59 -11.60 15.82
CA GLU A 204 -30.12 -11.76 15.90
C GLU A 204 -29.57 -11.18 17.22
N ASP A 205 -30.04 -11.72 18.34
CA ASP A 205 -29.73 -11.19 19.68
C ASP A 205 -28.24 -11.31 20.04
N GLU A 206 -27.59 -12.42 19.67
CA GLU A 206 -26.15 -12.61 19.94
C GLU A 206 -25.29 -11.59 19.19
N ILE A 207 -25.67 -11.25 17.96
CA ILE A 207 -24.98 -10.24 17.13
C ILE A 207 -25.23 -8.83 17.67
N TYR A 208 -26.45 -8.56 18.13
CA TYR A 208 -26.78 -7.30 18.79
C TYR A 208 -25.94 -7.07 20.04
N GLU A 209 -25.83 -8.07 20.92
CA GLU A 209 -24.99 -7.98 22.11
C GLU A 209 -23.50 -7.86 21.76
N TYR A 210 -23.04 -8.53 20.70
CA TYR A 210 -21.67 -8.34 20.19
C TYR A 210 -21.39 -6.87 19.84
N TYR A 211 -22.23 -6.23 19.02
CA TYR A 211 -21.99 -4.84 18.63
C TYR A 211 -22.18 -3.85 19.78
N LYS A 212 -23.07 -4.13 20.73
CA LYS A 212 -23.13 -3.37 21.99
C LYS A 212 -21.81 -3.44 22.74
N GLY A 213 -21.25 -4.64 22.91
CA GLY A 213 -19.94 -4.81 23.51
C GLY A 213 -18.84 -4.07 22.75
N VAL A 214 -18.90 -4.01 21.42
CA VAL A 214 -17.99 -3.18 20.61
C VAL A 214 -18.17 -1.69 20.93
N ALA A 215 -19.40 -1.18 21.02
CA ALA A 215 -19.67 0.22 21.36
C ALA A 215 -19.17 0.59 22.77
N GLU A 216 -19.32 -0.32 23.74
CA GLU A 216 -18.84 -0.13 25.12
C GLU A 216 -17.31 -0.17 25.23
N THR A 217 -16.67 -1.11 24.52
CA THR A 217 -15.20 -1.25 24.55
C THR A 217 -14.47 -0.23 23.70
N ARG A 218 -15.16 0.39 22.73
CA ARG A 218 -14.63 1.41 21.82
C ARG A 218 -15.49 2.69 21.83
N PRO A 219 -15.57 3.41 22.97
CA PRO A 219 -16.44 4.57 23.11
C PRO A 219 -16.07 5.73 22.18
N HIS A 220 -14.83 5.77 21.67
CA HIS A 220 -14.38 6.78 20.70
C HIS A 220 -15.11 6.67 19.35
N LEU A 221 -15.65 5.49 19.01
CA LEU A 221 -16.45 5.30 17.80
C LEU A 221 -17.82 5.97 17.88
N LYS A 222 -18.34 6.20 19.10
CA LYS A 222 -19.72 6.67 19.33
C LYS A 222 -20.75 5.84 18.55
N LEU A 223 -20.52 4.53 18.49
CA LEU A 223 -21.33 3.61 17.72
C LEU A 223 -22.72 3.43 18.34
N GLU A 224 -23.77 3.71 17.58
CA GLU A 224 -25.14 3.42 17.94
C GLU A 224 -25.57 2.07 17.38
N VAL A 225 -26.16 1.21 18.23
CA VAL A 225 -26.56 -0.16 17.88
C VAL A 225 -28.06 -0.29 18.02
N GLU A 226 -28.77 -0.45 16.90
CA GLU A 226 -30.23 -0.49 16.85
C GLU A 226 -30.73 -1.82 16.29
N LYS A 227 -31.79 -2.38 16.88
CA LYS A 227 -32.51 -3.52 16.29
C LYS A 227 -33.51 -3.01 15.26
N LEU A 228 -33.55 -3.68 14.12
CA LEU A 228 -34.61 -3.54 13.14
C LEU A 228 -35.90 -4.18 13.68
N PRO A 229 -37.08 -3.69 13.24
CA PRO A 229 -38.34 -4.36 13.52
C PRO A 229 -38.38 -5.73 12.84
N LYS A 230 -39.28 -6.59 13.32
CA LYS A 230 -39.53 -7.89 12.70
C LYS A 230 -39.98 -7.77 11.24
N ASP A 231 -40.87 -6.81 10.98
CA ASP A 231 -41.38 -6.52 9.64
C ASP A 231 -40.83 -5.17 9.17
N ILE A 232 -40.04 -5.18 8.10
CA ILE A 232 -39.42 -3.98 7.52
C ILE A 232 -40.32 -3.47 6.39
N THR A 233 -41.09 -2.41 6.66
CA THR A 233 -41.99 -1.80 5.67
C THR A 233 -41.37 -0.54 5.04
N PRO A 234 -41.83 -0.11 3.85
CA PRO A 234 -41.38 1.15 3.26
C PRO A 234 -41.59 2.37 4.18
N GLU A 235 -42.65 2.37 4.98
CA GLU A 235 -42.93 3.42 5.96
C GLU A 235 -41.87 3.45 7.06
N TYR A 236 -41.44 2.27 7.55
CA TYR A 236 -40.34 2.18 8.51
C TYR A 236 -39.02 2.67 7.90
N VAL A 237 -38.67 2.24 6.69
CA VAL A 237 -37.44 2.70 6.01
C VAL A 237 -37.45 4.22 5.86
N LYS A 238 -38.59 4.81 5.47
CA LYS A 238 -38.74 6.27 5.40
C LYS A 238 -38.59 6.95 6.76
N SER A 239 -39.04 6.30 7.85
CA SER A 239 -38.98 6.84 9.21
C SER A 239 -37.57 6.94 9.81
N ILE A 240 -36.57 6.29 9.19
CA ILE A 240 -35.16 6.34 9.60
C ILE A 240 -34.28 7.13 8.62
N ASN A 241 -34.87 7.89 7.69
CA ASN A 241 -34.11 8.70 6.73
C ASN A 241 -33.20 9.76 7.39
N ASP A 242 -33.57 10.23 8.58
CA ASP A 242 -32.80 11.18 9.39
C ASP A 242 -31.77 10.49 10.31
N ARG A 243 -31.79 9.15 10.35
CA ARG A 243 -30.96 8.29 11.19
C ARG A 243 -30.30 7.22 10.33
N PRO A 244 -29.43 7.60 9.38
CA PRO A 244 -28.75 6.62 8.54
C PRO A 244 -27.86 5.69 9.38
N GLY A 245 -27.62 4.49 8.86
CA GLY A 245 -26.75 3.50 9.47
C GLY A 245 -26.43 2.37 8.51
N ILE A 246 -25.33 1.66 8.76
CA ILE A 246 -25.00 0.45 8.01
C ILE A 246 -25.83 -0.73 8.51
N LEU A 247 -26.06 -1.71 7.64
CA LEU A 247 -26.70 -2.96 8.02
C LEU A 247 -25.62 -3.96 8.42
N SER A 248 -25.88 -4.73 9.48
CA SER A 248 -25.03 -5.88 9.80
C SER A 248 -25.09 -6.93 8.69
N LEU A 249 -23.96 -7.61 8.49
CA LEU A 249 -23.80 -8.70 7.53
C LEU A 249 -23.47 -10.00 8.28
N ALA A 250 -23.25 -11.08 7.53
CA ALA A 250 -22.93 -12.39 8.10
C ALA A 250 -21.71 -12.32 9.04
N MET A 251 -21.87 -12.93 10.22
CA MET A 251 -20.85 -13.05 11.25
C MET A 251 -20.57 -14.53 11.52
N GLN A 252 -19.33 -14.87 11.83
CA GLN A 252 -18.90 -16.23 12.18
C GLN A 252 -18.45 -16.28 13.65
N LYS A 253 -18.93 -17.29 14.38
CA LYS A 253 -18.43 -17.59 15.74
C LYS A 253 -16.96 -18.01 15.67
N THR A 254 -16.15 -17.43 16.54
CA THR A 254 -14.72 -17.74 16.71
C THR A 254 -14.36 -17.75 18.19
N ILE A 255 -13.18 -18.26 18.52
CA ILE A 255 -12.62 -18.20 19.87
C ILE A 255 -11.56 -17.09 19.88
N ASP A 256 -11.60 -16.21 20.88
CA ASP A 256 -10.59 -15.17 21.09
C ASP A 256 -9.31 -15.72 21.73
N ASP A 257 -8.26 -14.90 21.83
CA ASP A 257 -6.97 -15.30 22.43
C ASP A 257 -7.09 -15.70 23.92
N LYS A 258 -8.21 -15.36 24.57
CA LYS A 258 -8.51 -15.67 25.97
C LYS A 258 -9.39 -16.92 26.13
N GLY A 259 -9.76 -17.57 25.03
CA GLY A 259 -10.61 -18.76 25.02
C GLY A 259 -12.12 -18.49 25.06
N ASN A 260 -12.56 -17.23 24.95
CA ASN A 260 -13.97 -16.88 24.94
C ASN A 260 -14.56 -16.96 23.52
N VAL A 261 -15.82 -17.36 23.43
CA VAL A 261 -16.57 -17.31 22.17
C VAL A 261 -16.87 -15.85 21.82
N THR A 262 -16.54 -15.44 20.61
CA THR A 262 -16.81 -14.11 20.04
C THR A 262 -17.22 -14.24 18.57
N PHE A 263 -17.43 -13.11 17.88
CA PHE A 263 -17.79 -13.05 16.48
C PHE A 263 -16.76 -12.32 15.64
N LYS A 264 -16.64 -12.76 14.38
CA LYS A 264 -15.83 -12.12 13.34
C LYS A 264 -16.67 -11.94 12.08
N GLY A 265 -16.54 -10.79 11.44
CA GLY A 265 -17.25 -10.49 10.20
C GLY A 265 -16.76 -11.37 9.07
N VAL A 266 -17.69 -11.91 8.29
CA VAL A 266 -17.36 -12.60 7.04
C VAL A 266 -16.80 -11.55 6.06
N PRO A 267 -15.63 -11.79 5.46
CA PRO A 267 -15.03 -10.84 4.53
C PRO A 267 -15.84 -10.73 3.24
N PHE A 268 -15.94 -9.52 2.71
CA PHE A 268 -16.50 -9.22 1.40
C PHE A 268 -15.63 -8.19 0.68
N VAL A 269 -15.84 -8.03 -0.62
CA VAL A 269 -15.07 -7.14 -1.48
C VAL A 269 -15.91 -5.92 -1.88
N VAL A 270 -15.28 -4.75 -1.91
CA VAL A 270 -15.93 -3.50 -2.33
C VAL A 270 -15.52 -3.08 -3.75
N PRO A 271 -16.36 -2.31 -4.48
CA PRO A 271 -16.04 -1.87 -5.85
C PRO A 271 -14.81 -0.96 -5.96
N GLY A 272 -14.41 -0.31 -4.86
CA GLY A 272 -13.26 0.58 -4.83
C GLY A 272 -12.86 0.99 -3.42
N GLY A 273 -11.65 1.52 -3.24
CA GLY A 273 -11.09 1.83 -1.92
C GLY A 273 -11.87 2.87 -1.10
N ARG A 274 -12.73 3.67 -1.77
CA ARG A 274 -13.64 4.62 -1.14
C ARG A 274 -15.00 4.02 -0.79
N PHE A 275 -15.19 2.70 -0.80
CA PHE A 275 -16.45 2.07 -0.43
C PHE A 275 -16.25 1.19 0.80
N ASN A 276 -17.26 1.09 1.66
CA ASN A 276 -17.24 0.27 2.86
C ASN A 276 -18.41 -0.71 2.92
N GLU A 277 -19.35 -0.59 2.00
CA GLU A 277 -20.59 -1.34 1.90
C GLU A 277 -20.47 -2.48 0.90
N MET A 278 -21.19 -3.57 1.14
CA MET A 278 -21.33 -4.66 0.17
C MET A 278 -22.31 -4.24 -0.92
N TYR A 279 -21.91 -4.36 -2.18
CA TYR A 279 -22.74 -4.05 -3.34
C TYR A 279 -23.30 -5.33 -3.97
N GLY A 280 -24.42 -5.21 -4.69
CA GLY A 280 -25.13 -6.34 -5.30
C GLY A 280 -24.35 -6.95 -6.46
N TRP A 281 -24.62 -6.49 -7.68
CA TRP A 281 -24.07 -7.04 -8.93
C TRP A 281 -22.54 -6.96 -9.11
N ASP A 282 -21.84 -6.16 -8.30
CA ASP A 282 -20.37 -6.10 -8.29
C ASP A 282 -19.73 -7.31 -7.57
N SER A 283 -20.48 -7.94 -6.65
CA SER A 283 -20.05 -9.10 -5.85
C SER A 283 -20.21 -10.40 -6.62
#